data_AF-A0A2V7KWV2-F1
#
_entry.id   AF-A0A2V7KWV2-F1
#
_cell.length_a   1.000
_cell.length_b   1.000
_cell.length_c   1.000
_cell.angle_alpha   90.00
_cell.angle_beta   90.00
_cell.angle_gamma   90.00
#
_symmetry.space_group_name_H-M   'P 1'
#
loop_
_entity.id
_entity.type
_entity.pdbx_description
1 polymer ?
#
loop_
_entity_poly.entity_id
_entity_poly.type
_entity_poly.pdbx_seq_one_letter_code
_entity_poly.pdbx_strand_id
1 'polypeptide(L)' 'MATTQQRQRTTFHVVTHDGKWVVRREHRPAGEYDAFETKDEAIARAQAEAQREMPSHVKVHHTDGSIEKEFSYS' A
#
# COMPACT_ATOMS: atom_id res chain seq x y z
N MET A 1 -4.37 7.84 33.14
CA MET A 1 -5.10 6.88 32.28
C MET A 1 -4.44 6.93 30.91
N ALA A 2 -3.71 5.87 30.53
CA ALA A 2 -2.97 5.82 29.28
C ALA A 2 -3.97 5.70 28.11
N THR A 3 -3.94 6.66 27.18
CA THR A 3 -4.59 6.52 25.88
C THR A 3 -4.00 5.30 25.19
N THR A 4 -4.83 4.28 24.95
CA THR A 4 -4.49 3.21 24.01
C THR A 4 -4.19 3.88 22.68
N GLN A 5 -2.91 4.02 22.35
CA GLN A 5 -2.48 4.46 21.03
C GLN A 5 -2.97 3.37 20.08
N GLN A 6 -4.14 3.60 19.48
CA GLN A 6 -4.67 2.77 18.41
C GLN A 6 -3.57 2.75 17.36
N ARG A 7 -2.82 1.64 17.26
CA ARG A 7 -1.74 1.50 16.27
C ARG A 7 -2.37 1.86 14.93
N GLN A 8 -2.01 3.02 14.39
CA GLN A 8 -2.56 3.47 13.11
C GLN A 8 -2.25 2.38 12.10
N ARG A 9 -3.31 1.89 11.44
CA ARG A 9 -3.20 0.84 10.45
C ARG A 9 -2.37 1.38 9.29
N THR A 10 -1.28 0.72 8.94
CA THR A 10 -0.47 1.13 7.79
C THR A 10 -1.18 0.75 6.49
N THR A 11 -1.50 1.72 5.64
CA THR A 11 -2.07 1.48 4.31
C THR A 11 -0.99 1.58 3.23
N PHE A 12 -0.93 0.56 2.38
CA PHE A 12 -0.15 0.50 1.16
C PHE A 12 -1.09 0.64 -0.05
N HIS A 13 -0.75 1.51 -0.99
CA HIS A 13 -1.49 1.74 -2.21
C HIS A 13 -0.67 1.25 -3.41
N VAL A 14 -1.22 0.33 -4.19
CA VAL A 14 -0.69 -0.07 -5.48
C VAL A 14 -1.41 0.75 -6.54
N VAL A 15 -0.70 1.70 -7.16
CA VAL A 15 -1.25 2.65 -8.14
C VAL A 15 -0.37 2.70 -9.39
N THR A 16 -0.91 3.19 -10.49
CA THR A 16 -0.12 3.48 -11.68
C THR A 16 0.43 4.90 -11.63
N HIS A 17 1.71 5.08 -11.93
CA HIS A 17 2.37 6.38 -12.03
C HIS A 17 3.37 6.36 -13.19
N ASP A 18 3.23 7.30 -14.14
CA ASP A 18 4.07 7.40 -15.35
C ASP A 18 4.22 6.09 -16.13
N GLY A 19 3.11 5.33 -16.24
CA GLY A 19 3.08 4.04 -16.94
C GLY A 19 3.67 2.87 -16.16
N LYS A 20 4.18 3.08 -14.94
CA LYS A 20 4.68 2.03 -14.05
C LYS A 20 3.74 1.78 -12.88
N TRP A 21 3.87 0.61 -12.26
CA TRP A 21 3.16 0.30 -11.02
C TRP A 21 4.01 0.72 -9.83
N VAL A 22 3.43 1.43 -8.88
CA VAL A 22 4.15 1.93 -7.72
C VAL A 22 3.44 1.58 -6.43
N VAL A 23 4.23 1.29 -5.39
CA VAL A 23 3.73 1.09 -4.02
C VAL A 23 3.94 2.38 -3.23
N ARG A 24 2.83 3.01 -2.83
CA ARG A 24 2.82 4.19 -1.96
C ARG A 24 2.37 3.81 -0.56
N ARG A 25 2.85 4.52 0.45
CA ARG A 25 2.45 4.35 1.85
C ARG A 25 1.88 5.66 2.36
N GLU A 26 0.76 5.65 3.08
CA GLU A 26 0.05 6.87 3.52
C GLU A 26 0.91 7.85 4.36
N HIS A 27 2.01 7.38 4.96
CA HIS A 27 2.91 8.19 5.79
C HIS A 27 4.30 8.43 5.20
N ARG A 28 4.56 8.01 3.95
CA ARG A 28 5.83 8.33 3.28
C ARG A 28 5.79 9.74 2.67
N PRO A 29 6.93 10.45 2.62
CA PRO A 29 7.06 11.68 1.84
C PRO A 29 6.68 11.45 0.37
N ALA A 30 6.03 12.44 -0.24
CA ALA A 30 5.70 12.40 -1.66
C ALA A 30 6.98 12.27 -2.51
N GLY A 31 6.97 11.37 -3.50
CA GLY A 31 8.13 11.10 -4.36
C GLY A 31 8.95 9.88 -3.96
N GLU A 32 8.71 9.31 -2.78
CA GLU A 32 9.32 8.04 -2.39
C GLU A 32 8.35 6.87 -2.64
N TYR A 33 8.64 6.07 -3.65
CA TYR A 33 7.87 4.87 -3.98
C TYR A 33 8.77 3.83 -4.63
N ASP A 34 8.44 2.56 -4.41
CA ASP A 34 9.04 1.46 -5.17
C ASP A 34 8.28 1.34 -6.48
N ALA A 35 8.99 1.37 -7.61
CA ALA A 35 8.41 1.25 -8.95
C ALA A 35 8.68 -0.13 -9.56
N PHE A 36 7.66 -0.66 -10.24
CA PHE A 36 7.61 -1.99 -10.82
C PHE A 36 7.08 -1.92 -12.25
N GLU A 37 7.54 -2.82 -13.10
CA GLU A 37 7.09 -2.91 -14.49
C GLU A 37 5.71 -3.56 -14.56
N THR A 38 5.42 -4.50 -13.66
CA THR A 38 4.15 -5.22 -13.64
C THR A 38 3.34 -4.95 -12.36
N LYS A 39 2.02 -5.09 -12.49
CA LYS A 39 1.09 -4.95 -11.37
C LYS A 39 1.33 -6.02 -10.31
N ASP A 40 1.56 -7.25 -10.75
CA ASP A 40 1.71 -8.40 -9.85
C ASP A 40 2.94 -8.26 -8.95
N GLU A 41 4.04 -7.71 -9.48
CA GLU A 41 5.24 -7.39 -8.68
C GLU A 41 4.92 -6.34 -7.60
N ALA A 42 4.20 -5.28 -7.96
CA ALA A 42 3.81 -4.23 -7.01
C ALA A 42 2.86 -4.76 -5.93
N ILE A 43 1.90 -5.63 -6.30
CA ILE A 43 1.00 -6.29 -5.36
C ILE A 43 1.80 -7.19 -4.41
N ALA A 44 2.68 -8.04 -4.95
CA ALA A 44 3.49 -8.95 -4.14
C ALA A 44 4.38 -8.18 -3.14
N ARG A 45 4.99 -7.08 -3.59
CA ARG A 45 5.75 -6.18 -2.72
C ARG A 45 4.88 -5.61 -1.61
N ALA A 46 3.74 -5.02 -1.95
CA ALA A 46 2.85 -4.38 -0.98
C ALA A 46 2.33 -5.39 0.06
N GLN A 47 1.99 -6.60 -0.36
CA GLN A 47 1.57 -7.67 0.56
C GLN A 47 2.70 -8.09 1.50
N ALA A 48 3.93 -8.24 0.98
CA ALA A 48 5.09 -8.60 1.79
C ALA A 48 5.41 -7.53 2.85
N GLU A 49 5.23 -6.24 2.54
CA GLU A 49 5.38 -5.16 3.53
C GLU A 49 4.23 -5.14 4.53
N ALA A 50 2.99 -5.23 4.03
CA ALA A 50 1.81 -5.19 4.87
C ALA A 50 1.82 -6.30 5.93
N GLN A 51 2.26 -7.51 5.58
CA GLN A 51 2.39 -8.61 6.54
C GLN A 51 3.46 -8.36 7.61
N ARG A 52 4.49 -7.55 7.33
CA ARG A 52 5.52 -7.18 8.31
C ARG A 52 5.08 -6.05 9.24
N GLU A 53 4.04 -5.32 8.84
CA GLU A 53 3.61 -4.07 9.48
C GLU A 53 2.17 -4.11 10.00
N MET A 54 1.76 -5.25 10.57
CA MET A 54 0.41 -5.41 11.10
C MET A 54 0.16 -4.51 12.34
N PRO A 55 -1.01 -3.87 12.46
CA PRO A 55 -2.15 -3.95 11.54
C PRO A 55 -1.94 -3.12 10.25
N SER A 56 -2.34 -3.67 9.09
CA SER A 56 -2.12 -3.03 7.79
C SER A 56 -3.22 -3.28 6.74
N HIS A 57 -3.16 -2.53 5.64
CA HIS A 57 -4.03 -2.62 4.46
C HIS A 57 -3.18 -2.57 3.20
N VAL A 58 -3.53 -3.35 2.18
CA VAL A 58 -3.16 -3.09 0.79
C VAL A 58 -4.39 -2.73 -0.01
N LYS A 59 -4.35 -1.59 -0.72
CA LYS A 59 -5.36 -1.16 -1.69
C LYS A 59 -4.75 -1.19 -3.08
N VAL A 60 -5.35 -1.95 -3.98
CA VAL A 60 -4.95 -2.07 -5.37
C VAL A 60 -5.89 -1.24 -6.22
N HIS A 61 -5.36 -0.28 -6.96
CA HIS A 61 -6.13 0.61 -7.80
C HIS A 61 -6.09 0.18 -9.28
N HIS A 62 -7.17 0.47 -10.00
CA HIS A 62 -7.18 0.55 -11.45
C HIS A 62 -6.44 1.83 -11.92
N THR A 63 -6.16 1.92 -13.22
CA THR A 63 -5.55 3.11 -13.86
C THR A 63 -6.42 4.36 -13.75
N ASP A 64 -7.74 4.19 -13.60
CA ASP A 64 -8.69 5.29 -13.38
C ASP A 64 -8.77 5.76 -11.91
N GLY A 65 -7.97 5.14 -11.03
CA GLY A 65 -7.91 5.47 -9.60
C GLY A 65 -8.95 4.75 -8.73
N SER A 66 -9.90 4.03 -9.33
CA SER A 66 -10.87 3.22 -8.58
C SER A 66 -10.18 2.02 -7.90
N ILE A 67 -10.75 1.54 -6.79
CA ILE A 67 -10.19 0.39 -6.07
C ILE A 67 -10.66 -0.89 -6.75
N GLU A 68 -9.70 -1.72 -7.17
CA GLU A 68 -9.94 -3.05 -7.72
C GLU A 68 -10.02 -4.10 -6.62
N LYS A 69 -9.07 -4.05 -5.68
CA LYS A 69 -8.90 -5.10 -4.67
C LYS A 69 -8.30 -4.58 -3.38
N GLU A 70 -8.69 -5.19 -2.27
CA GLU A 70 -8.25 -4.84 -0.94
C GLU A 70 -7.79 -6.08 -0.16
N PHE A 71 -6.73 -5.91 0.66
CA PHE A 71 -6.22 -6.95 1.55
C PHE A 71 -5.98 -6.39 2.95
N SER A 72 -6.62 -6.97 3.96
CA SER A 72 -6.45 -6.55 5.35
C SER A 72 -5.60 -7.56 6.12
N TYR A 73 -4.64 -7.06 6.90
CA TYR A 73 -3.81 -7.87 7.79
C TYR A 73 -3.93 -7.32 9.21
N SER A 74 -4.17 -8.21 10.18
CA SER A 74 -4.49 -7.89 11.58
C SER A 74 -3.64 -8.69 12.54
#